data_AF-A0A2D6K937-F1
#
_entry.id   AF-A0A2D6K937-F1
#
_cell.length_a   1.000
_cell.length_b   1.000
_cell.length_c   1.000
_cell.angle_alpha   90.00
_cell.angle_beta   90.00
_cell.angle_gamma   90.00
#
_symmetry.space_group_name_H-M   'P 1'
#
loop_
_entity.id
_entity.type
_entity.pdbx_description
1 polymer ?
#
loop_
_entity_poly.entity_id
_entity_poly.type
_entity_poly.pdbx_seq_one_letter_code
_entity_poly.pdbx_strand_id
1 'polypeptide(L)'
;MFSVIMLCVFGTTREIPHLRESSDSDALTPAVFRSDFMDVFNNRSFRLIFIGMLMPTFAIADEVALKTGKRRERTIYAECSFANKASAALGAMVGGVMLDVIAFPRAAEVGSVAADTTWWLGVIEGPASSIVSISGVAFYLRYRINRKHHAEIRAAIDKRNQS
;
A
#
# COMPACT_ATOMS: atom_id res chain seq x y z
N MET A 1 1.65 10.36 -7.80
CA MET A 1 2.77 9.40 -7.78
C MET A 1 3.88 9.81 -8.72
N PHE A 2 3.58 10.13 -10.00
CA PHE A 2 4.59 10.55 -10.97
C PHE A 2 5.55 11.67 -10.50
N SER A 3 5.02 12.72 -9.86
CA SER A 3 5.83 13.82 -9.32
C SER A 3 6.75 13.38 -8.18
N VAL A 4 6.32 12.43 -7.36
CA VAL A 4 7.11 11.87 -6.24
C VAL A 4 8.17 10.93 -6.79
N ILE A 5 7.84 10.10 -7.79
CA ILE A 5 8.81 9.22 -8.46
C ILE A 5 9.89 10.07 -9.13
N MET A 6 9.53 11.14 -9.85
CA MET A 6 10.50 12.07 -10.42
C MET A 6 11.37 12.75 -9.36
N LEU A 7 10.79 13.17 -8.23
CA LEU A 7 11.54 13.83 -7.14
C LEU A 7 12.47 12.83 -6.43
N CYS A 8 12.03 11.58 -6.24
CA CYS A 8 12.84 10.48 -5.72
C CYS A 8 13.95 10.10 -6.69
N VAL A 9 13.65 9.91 -7.98
CA VAL A 9 14.66 9.61 -9.02
C VAL A 9 15.69 10.72 -9.06
N PHE A 10 15.29 11.98 -9.19
CA PHE A 10 16.20 13.13 -9.22
C PHE A 10 17.02 13.28 -7.94
N GLY A 11 16.43 12.93 -6.79
CA GLY A 11 17.11 12.91 -5.50
C GLY A 11 18.12 11.77 -5.36
N THR A 12 17.83 10.60 -5.94
CA THR A 12 18.66 9.39 -5.83
C THR A 12 19.67 9.26 -6.96
N THR A 13 19.57 10.04 -8.05
CA THR A 13 20.53 10.01 -9.18
C THR A 13 21.99 10.19 -8.73
N ARG A 14 22.22 10.88 -7.61
CA ARG A 14 23.57 11.10 -7.04
C ARG A 14 24.12 9.92 -6.24
N GLU A 15 23.28 9.00 -5.79
CA GLU A 15 23.67 7.84 -4.99
C GLU A 15 23.87 6.56 -5.83
N ILE A 16 23.32 6.52 -7.05
CA ILE A 16 23.48 5.39 -8.00
C ILE A 16 24.96 5.02 -8.26
N PRO A 17 25.92 5.97 -8.37
CA PRO A 17 27.34 5.63 -8.56
C PRO A 17 28.01 4.91 -7.38
N HIS A 18 27.38 4.90 -6.19
CA HIS A 18 27.93 4.33 -4.95
C HIS A 18 27.19 3.06 -4.50
N LEU A 19 26.34 2.48 -5.36
CA LEU A 19 25.63 1.25 -5.03
C LEU A 19 26.62 0.09 -4.87
N ARG A 20 26.56 -0.57 -3.71
CA ARG A 20 27.30 -1.81 -3.43
C ARG A 20 26.81 -2.89 -4.40
N GLU A 21 27.72 -3.54 -5.12
CA GLU A 21 27.40 -4.72 -5.94
C GLU A 21 26.64 -5.75 -5.09
N SER A 22 25.55 -6.28 -5.62
CA SER A 22 24.79 -7.35 -4.98
C SER A 22 25.69 -8.57 -4.87
N SER A 23 26.11 -8.87 -3.64
CA SER A 23 26.82 -10.11 -3.31
C SER A 23 25.92 -11.29 -3.64
N ASP A 24 26.11 -11.86 -4.82
CA ASP A 24 25.36 -12.97 -5.41
C ASP A 24 25.69 -14.32 -4.73
N SER A 25 26.00 -14.32 -3.43
CA SER A 25 26.68 -15.43 -2.76
C SER A 25 26.31 -15.66 -1.30
N ASP A 26 25.18 -15.15 -0.81
CA ASP A 26 24.60 -15.69 0.42
C ASP A 26 23.59 -16.76 0.04
N ALA A 27 24.10 -17.99 -0.11
CA ALA A 27 23.26 -19.18 -0.18
C ALA A 27 22.23 -19.10 0.95
N LEU A 28 20.95 -19.30 0.62
CA LEU A 28 19.79 -19.30 1.53
C LEU A 28 20.00 -20.33 2.66
N THR A 29 20.80 -19.94 3.64
CA THR A 29 21.15 -20.78 4.78
C THR A 29 20.13 -20.44 5.87
N PRO A 30 19.51 -21.43 6.53
CA PRO A 30 18.52 -21.17 7.59
C PRO A 30 19.04 -20.24 8.70
N ALA A 31 20.36 -20.19 8.90
CA ALA A 31 21.02 -19.31 9.85
C ALA A 31 20.97 -17.83 9.44
N VAL A 32 21.21 -17.52 8.15
CA VAL A 32 21.17 -16.15 7.60
C VAL A 32 19.73 -15.66 7.53
N PHE A 33 18.80 -16.51 7.09
CA PHE A 33 17.37 -16.17 7.11
C PHE A 33 16.89 -15.79 8.52
N ARG A 34 17.35 -16.51 9.55
CA ARG A 34 16.98 -16.22 10.94
C ARG A 34 17.58 -14.90 11.44
N SER A 35 18.84 -14.59 11.09
CA SER A 35 19.44 -13.31 11.45
C SER A 35 18.73 -12.15 10.74
N ASP A 36 18.49 -12.27 9.44
CA ASP A 36 17.82 -11.24 8.64
C ASP A 36 16.40 -10.99 9.16
N PHE A 37 15.66 -12.06 9.46
CA PHE A 37 14.35 -11.93 10.08
C PHE A 37 14.43 -11.20 11.41
N MET A 38 15.40 -11.54 12.26
CA MET A 38 15.56 -10.88 13.56
C MET A 38 15.97 -9.41 13.41
N ASP A 39 16.81 -9.09 12.43
CA ASP A 39 17.28 -7.73 12.14
C ASP A 39 16.14 -6.83 11.66
N VAL A 40 15.23 -7.36 10.84
CA VAL A 40 14.01 -6.65 10.43
C VAL A 40 13.16 -6.27 11.64
N PHE A 41 12.94 -7.17 12.59
CA PHE A 41 12.15 -6.87 13.81
C PHE A 41 12.89 -5.99 14.81
N ASN A 42 14.22 -6.05 14.84
CA ASN A 42 15.01 -5.22 15.73
C ASN A 42 15.09 -3.76 15.24
N ASN A 43 14.86 -3.53 13.94
CA ASN A 43 14.81 -2.21 13.34
C ASN A 43 13.64 -1.37 13.90
N ARG A 44 13.97 -0.21 14.49
CA ARG A 44 13.00 0.71 15.09
C ARG A 44 11.97 1.22 14.09
N SER A 45 12.40 1.54 12.87
CA SER A 45 11.51 2.06 11.82
C SER A 45 10.50 1.02 11.39
N PHE A 46 10.96 -0.21 11.15
CA PHE A 46 10.07 -1.33 10.82
C PHE A 46 9.05 -1.56 11.94
N ARG A 47 9.52 -1.62 13.19
CA ARG A 47 8.65 -1.87 14.34
C ARG A 47 7.59 -0.78 14.52
N LEU A 48 7.91 0.49 14.29
CA LEU A 48 6.95 1.59 14.34
C LEU A 48 5.90 1.50 13.23
N ILE A 49 6.32 1.21 11.99
CA ILE A 49 5.40 1.06 10.85
C ILE A 49 4.50 -0.15 11.07
N PHE A 50 5.07 -1.28 11.50
CA PHE A 50 4.34 -2.53 11.73
C PHE A 50 3.27 -2.38 12.82
N ILE A 51 3.62 -1.79 13.97
CA ILE A 51 2.64 -1.52 15.04
C ILE A 51 1.59 -0.50 14.57
N GLY A 52 2.02 0.54 13.86
CA GLY A 52 1.12 1.55 13.29
C GLY A 52 0.10 0.97 12.31
N MET A 53 0.46 -0.07 11.56
CA MET A 53 -0.43 -0.76 10.62
C MET A 53 -1.48 -1.64 11.33
N LEU A 54 -1.16 -2.22 12.49
CA LEU A 54 -2.06 -3.10 13.23
C LEU A 54 -3.10 -2.32 14.06
N MET A 55 -2.72 -1.20 14.66
CA MET A 55 -3.55 -0.41 15.57
C MET A 55 -4.94 0.01 15.02
N PRO A 56 -5.08 0.48 13.76
CA PRO A 56 -6.37 0.89 13.22
C PRO A 56 -7.42 -0.22 13.21
N THR A 57 -7.01 -1.47 12.97
CA THR A 57 -7.94 -2.61 12.95
C THR A 57 -8.50 -2.92 14.33
N PHE A 58 -7.71 -2.73 15.37
CA PHE A 58 -8.15 -2.86 16.76
C PHE A 58 -9.13 -1.74 17.13
N ALA A 59 -8.82 -0.49 16.75
CA ALA A 59 -9.71 0.65 17.00
C ALA A 59 -11.08 0.49 16.33
N ILE A 60 -11.12 -0.01 15.09
CA ILE A 60 -12.37 -0.30 14.37
C ILE A 60 -13.15 -1.44 15.06
N ALA A 61 -12.44 -2.47 15.54
CA ALA A 61 -13.08 -3.58 16.25
C ALA A 61 -13.75 -3.13 17.56
N ASP A 62 -13.10 -2.25 18.32
CA ASP A 62 -13.66 -1.65 19.54
C ASP A 62 -14.91 -0.80 19.24
N GLU A 63 -14.86 0.03 18.17
CA GLU A 63 -16.01 0.86 17.77
C GLU A 63 -17.23 0.01 17.38
N VAL A 64 -17.01 -1.07 16.64
CA VAL A 64 -18.09 -1.99 16.24
C VAL A 64 -18.65 -2.74 17.45
N ALA A 65 -17.79 -3.15 18.39
CA ALA A 65 -18.22 -3.80 19.63
C ALA A 65 -19.11 -2.87 20.47
N LEU A 66 -18.76 -1.58 20.58
CA LEU A 66 -19.55 -0.56 21.28
C LEU A 66 -20.93 -0.36 20.62
N LYS A 67 -20.99 -0.28 19.28
CA LYS A 67 -22.25 -0.04 18.55
C LYS A 67 -23.19 -1.24 18.53
N THR A 68 -22.64 -2.45 18.46
CA THR A 68 -23.44 -3.68 18.27
C THR A 68 -23.64 -4.50 19.54
N GLY A 69 -22.91 -4.17 20.62
CA GLY A 69 -22.91 -4.93 21.88
C GLY A 69 -22.33 -6.34 21.77
N LYS A 70 -21.76 -6.71 20.61
CA LYS A 70 -21.22 -8.04 20.34
C LYS A 70 -19.77 -7.94 19.91
N ARG A 71 -18.89 -8.65 20.61
CA ARG A 71 -17.45 -8.70 20.31
C ARG A 71 -17.21 -9.62 19.10
N ARG A 72 -16.83 -9.04 17.94
CA ARG A 72 -16.65 -9.73 16.64
C ARG A 72 -15.32 -9.39 15.96
N GLU A 73 -14.26 -9.30 16.75
CA GLU A 73 -12.91 -8.94 16.28
C GLU A 73 -12.44 -9.79 15.09
N ARG A 74 -12.67 -11.11 15.17
CA ARG A 74 -12.24 -12.07 14.14
C ARG A 74 -12.92 -11.85 12.79
N THR A 75 -14.22 -11.54 12.80
CA THR A 75 -14.99 -11.30 11.56
C THR A 75 -14.54 -10.00 10.90
N ILE A 76 -14.36 -8.93 11.69
CA ILE A 76 -13.89 -7.63 11.19
C ILE A 76 -12.48 -7.76 10.59
N TYR A 77 -11.58 -8.46 11.29
CA TYR A 77 -10.23 -8.68 10.77
C TYR A 77 -10.23 -9.54 9.49
N ALA A 78 -11.07 -10.57 9.42
CA ALA A 78 -11.23 -11.40 8.23
C ALA A 78 -11.72 -10.58 7.02
N GLU A 79 -12.71 -9.71 7.22
CA GLU A 79 -13.24 -8.83 6.18
C GLU A 79 -12.18 -7.82 5.69
N CYS A 80 -11.50 -7.14 6.60
CA CYS A 80 -10.43 -6.19 6.24
C CYS A 80 -9.27 -6.86 5.51
N SER A 81 -8.83 -8.04 5.99
CA SER A 81 -7.74 -8.79 5.34
C SER A 81 -8.16 -9.36 3.99
N PHE A 82 -9.41 -9.81 3.84
CA PHE A 82 -9.98 -10.21 2.57
C PHE A 82 -10.04 -9.03 1.59
N ALA A 83 -10.57 -7.88 2.02
CA ALA A 83 -10.66 -6.69 1.17
C ALA A 83 -9.26 -6.24 0.68
N ASN A 84 -8.24 -6.29 1.54
CA ASN A 84 -6.88 -5.96 1.14
C ASN A 84 -6.31 -6.96 0.13
N LYS A 85 -6.50 -8.27 0.35
CA LYS A 85 -6.07 -9.32 -0.59
C LYS A 85 -6.81 -9.24 -1.92
N ALA A 86 -8.12 -9.01 -1.90
CA ALA A 86 -8.94 -8.88 -3.09
C ALA A 86 -8.51 -7.64 -3.91
N SER A 87 -8.24 -6.53 -3.24
CA SER A 87 -7.72 -5.31 -3.88
C SER A 87 -6.35 -5.55 -4.52
N ALA A 88 -5.44 -6.24 -3.81
CA ALA A 88 -4.14 -6.61 -4.36
C ALA A 88 -4.25 -7.55 -5.56
N ALA A 89 -5.13 -8.55 -5.49
CA ALA A 89 -5.37 -9.48 -6.59
C ALA A 89 -5.96 -8.78 -7.82
N LEU A 90 -6.91 -7.85 -7.61
CA LEU A 90 -7.49 -7.05 -8.69
C LEU A 90 -6.43 -6.15 -9.34
N GLY A 91 -5.56 -5.52 -8.53
CA GLY A 91 -4.44 -4.73 -9.02
C GLY A 91 -3.47 -5.57 -9.86
N ALA A 92 -3.12 -6.77 -9.38
CA ALA A 92 -2.27 -7.70 -10.12
C ALA A 92 -2.92 -8.16 -11.43
N MET A 93 -4.22 -8.44 -11.43
CA MET A 93 -4.97 -8.81 -12.63
C MET A 93 -4.96 -7.67 -13.66
N VAL A 94 -5.26 -6.45 -13.25
CA VAL A 94 -5.22 -5.27 -14.15
C VAL A 94 -3.80 -5.06 -14.67
N GLY A 95 -2.78 -5.16 -13.80
CA GLY A 95 -1.37 -5.07 -14.21
C GLY A 95 -1.00 -6.13 -15.25
N GLY A 96 -1.43 -7.38 -15.06
CA GLY A 96 -1.24 -8.46 -16.03
C GLY A 96 -1.86 -8.16 -17.39
N VAL A 97 -3.13 -7.70 -17.42
CA VAL A 97 -3.80 -7.31 -18.67
C VAL A 97 -3.05 -6.17 -19.36
N MET A 98 -2.56 -5.17 -18.61
CA MET A 98 -1.78 -4.07 -19.19
C MET A 98 -0.46 -4.54 -19.79
N LEU A 99 0.21 -5.52 -19.16
CA LEU A 99 1.44 -6.14 -19.70
C LEU A 99 1.16 -6.94 -20.98
N ASP A 100 0.04 -7.66 -21.03
CA ASP A 100 -0.38 -8.38 -22.25
C ASP A 100 -0.66 -7.41 -23.40
N VAL A 101 -1.28 -6.25 -23.13
CA VAL A 101 -1.58 -5.22 -24.14
C VAL A 101 -0.31 -4.66 -24.79
N ILE A 102 0.77 -4.45 -24.04
CA ILE A 102 2.06 -3.98 -24.59
C ILE A 102 2.92 -5.12 -25.14
N ALA A 103 2.38 -6.34 -25.21
CA ALA A 103 3.09 -7.55 -25.63
C ALA A 103 4.43 -7.72 -24.91
N PHE A 104 4.43 -7.52 -23.58
CA PHE A 104 5.68 -7.60 -22.82
C PHE A 104 6.26 -9.02 -22.87
N PRO A 105 7.54 -9.20 -23.26
CA PRO A 105 8.15 -10.51 -23.37
C PRO A 105 8.18 -11.23 -22.02
N ARG A 106 7.67 -12.47 -22.00
CA ARG A 106 7.69 -13.32 -20.81
C ARG A 106 9.14 -13.75 -20.56
N ALA A 107 9.62 -13.55 -19.33
CA ALA A 107 10.99 -13.91 -18.91
C ALA A 107 12.12 -13.22 -19.70
N ALA A 108 11.98 -11.93 -20.01
CA ALA A 108 13.06 -11.14 -20.61
C ALA A 108 14.26 -11.01 -19.65
N GLU A 109 15.48 -11.19 -20.18
CA GLU A 109 16.71 -10.85 -19.45
C GLU A 109 16.78 -9.34 -19.21
N VAL A 110 17.30 -8.93 -18.06
CA VAL A 110 17.43 -7.51 -17.68
C VAL A 110 18.23 -6.77 -18.75
N GLY A 111 17.61 -5.80 -19.43
CA GLY A 111 18.22 -5.03 -20.52
C GLY A 111 17.96 -5.54 -21.94
N SER A 112 17.29 -6.68 -22.12
CA SER A 112 16.97 -7.24 -23.45
C SER A 112 15.64 -6.74 -24.06
N VAL A 113 14.90 -5.91 -23.35
CA VAL A 113 13.59 -5.40 -23.78
C VAL A 113 13.76 -4.21 -24.74
N ALA A 114 13.03 -4.22 -25.86
CA ALA A 114 13.06 -3.14 -26.84
C ALA A 114 12.71 -1.77 -26.19
N ALA A 115 13.40 -0.72 -26.63
CA ALA A 115 13.24 0.64 -26.07
C ALA A 115 11.78 1.15 -26.16
N ASP A 116 11.07 0.78 -27.22
CA ASP A 116 9.67 1.17 -27.44
C ASP A 116 8.73 0.49 -26.42
N THR A 117 8.92 -0.81 -26.14
CA THR A 117 8.17 -1.52 -25.09
C THR A 117 8.48 -0.97 -23.70
N THR A 118 9.74 -0.63 -23.43
CA THR A 118 10.16 0.01 -22.15
C THR A 118 9.52 1.39 -21.96
N TRP A 119 9.38 2.17 -23.04
CA TRP A 119 8.69 3.45 -23.01
C TRP A 119 7.21 3.28 -22.65
N TRP A 120 6.49 2.36 -23.31
CA TRP A 120 5.08 2.08 -22.99
C TRP A 120 4.89 1.52 -21.58
N LEU A 121 5.82 0.69 -21.10
CA LEU A 121 5.83 0.22 -19.71
C LEU A 121 5.91 1.41 -18.73
N GLY A 122 6.79 2.38 -19.00
CA GLY A 122 6.89 3.61 -18.21
C GLY A 122 5.63 4.48 -18.26
N VAL A 123 4.94 4.54 -19.41
CA VAL A 123 3.66 5.27 -19.57
C VAL A 123 2.52 4.62 -18.78
N ILE A 124 2.50 3.28 -18.70
CA ILE A 124 1.51 2.54 -17.91
C ILE A 124 1.81 2.67 -16.41
N GLU A 125 3.06 2.45 -16.02
CA GLU A 125 3.46 2.47 -14.62
C GLU A 125 3.39 3.89 -14.03
N GLY A 126 3.65 4.92 -14.83
CA GLY A 126 3.64 6.30 -14.37
C GLY A 126 2.31 7.03 -14.54
N PRO A 127 2.01 7.59 -15.73
CA PRO A 127 0.78 8.32 -16.01
C PRO A 127 -0.49 7.53 -15.74
N ALA A 128 -0.59 6.28 -16.22
CA ALA A 128 -1.84 5.52 -16.10
C ALA A 128 -2.15 5.16 -14.63
N SER A 129 -1.14 4.71 -13.85
CA SER A 129 -1.30 4.46 -12.41
C SER A 129 -1.64 5.74 -11.63
N SER A 130 -1.08 6.89 -12.06
CA SER A 130 -1.35 8.17 -11.42
C SER A 130 -2.78 8.63 -11.64
N ILE A 131 -3.38 8.40 -12.81
CA ILE A 131 -4.80 8.71 -13.07
C ILE A 131 -5.71 7.89 -12.14
N VAL A 132 -5.42 6.59 -11.96
CA VAL A 132 -6.18 5.72 -11.06
C VAL A 132 -6.02 6.16 -9.60
N SER A 133 -4.82 6.59 -9.21
CA SER A 133 -4.59 7.10 -7.85
C SER A 133 -5.31 8.44 -7.61
N ILE A 134 -5.27 9.35 -8.57
CA ILE A 134 -5.95 10.66 -8.51
C ILE A 134 -7.47 10.48 -8.49
N SER A 135 -8.01 9.53 -9.24
CA SER A 135 -9.45 9.24 -9.20
C SER A 135 -9.87 8.73 -7.82
N GLY A 136 -9.06 7.90 -7.17
CA GLY A 136 -9.24 7.52 -5.76
C GLY A 136 -9.29 8.73 -4.81
N VAL A 137 -8.35 9.66 -4.96
CA VAL A 137 -8.35 10.92 -4.18
C VAL A 137 -9.60 11.76 -4.48
N ALA A 138 -10.06 11.79 -5.73
CA ALA A 138 -11.29 12.50 -6.10
C ALA A 138 -12.54 11.91 -5.42
N PHE A 139 -12.60 10.59 -5.21
CA PHE A 139 -13.64 9.97 -4.40
C PHE A 139 -13.58 10.41 -2.94
N TYR A 140 -12.39 10.54 -2.35
CA TYR A 140 -12.22 11.12 -1.01
C TYR A 140 -12.60 12.60 -0.93
N LEU A 141 -12.36 13.40 -1.96
CA LEU A 141 -12.81 14.80 -2.00
C LEU A 141 -14.34 14.92 -2.00
N ARG A 142 -15.05 13.90 -2.46
CA ARG A 142 -16.52 13.82 -2.39
C ARG A 142 -17.01 13.41 -1.00
N TYR A 143 -16.13 12.85 -0.16
CA TYR A 143 -16.38 12.56 1.26
C TYR A 143 -16.28 13.86 2.09
N ARG A 144 -17.35 14.65 2.03
CA ARG A 144 -17.42 15.98 2.62
C ARG A 144 -17.80 15.91 4.09
N ILE A 145 -16.89 15.42 4.95
CA ILE A 145 -17.00 15.65 6.39
C ILE A 145 -16.79 17.15 6.63
N ASN A 146 -17.90 17.88 6.68
CA ASN A 146 -17.90 19.32 6.91
C ASN A 146 -18.04 19.58 8.42
N ARG A 147 -17.45 20.65 8.95
CA ARG A 147 -17.50 20.98 10.39
C ARG A 147 -18.93 20.99 10.96
N LYS A 148 -19.90 21.42 10.14
CA LYS A 148 -21.33 21.38 10.48
C LYS A 148 -21.85 19.95 10.70
N HIS A 149 -21.52 19.02 9.80
CA HIS A 149 -21.93 17.62 9.92
C HIS A 149 -21.30 16.94 11.14
N HIS A 150 -20.05 17.28 11.45
CA HIS A 150 -19.42 16.83 12.69
C HIS A 150 -20.10 17.39 13.95
N ALA A 151 -20.51 18.66 13.93
CA ALA A 151 -21.24 19.29 15.03
C ALA A 151 -22.63 18.68 15.23
N GLU A 152 -23.33 18.34 14.14
CA GLU A 152 -24.62 17.63 14.16
C GLU A 152 -24.49 16.24 14.77
N ILE A 153 -23.47 15.47 14.36
CA ILE A 153 -23.18 14.15 14.95
C ILE A 153 -22.86 14.27 16.44
N ARG A 154 -22.08 15.28 16.85
CA ARG A 154 -21.74 15.53 18.26
C ARG A 154 -22.98 15.86 19.08
N ALA A 155 -23.83 16.76 18.58
CA ALA A 155 -25.08 17.15 19.23
C ALA A 155 -26.06 15.96 19.38
N ALA A 156 -26.12 15.07 18.39
CA ALA A 156 -26.96 13.87 18.45
C ALA A 156 -26.46 12.86 19.50
N ILE A 157 -25.13 12.73 19.68
CA ILE A 157 -24.53 11.86 20.69
C ILE A 157 -24.78 12.40 22.11
N ASP A 158 -24.57 13.70 22.32
CA ASP A 158 -24.75 14.33 23.64
C ASP A 158 -26.20 14.22 24.13
N LYS A 159 -27.16 14.36 23.21
CA LYS A 159 -28.59 14.23 23.52
C LYS A 159 -28.99 12.80 23.94
N ARG A 160 -28.28 11.79 23.44
CA ARG A 160 -28.51 10.38 23.77
C ARG A 160 -27.83 9.95 25.07
N ASN A 161 -26.77 10.65 25.49
CA ASN A 161 -26.09 10.40 26.77
C ASN A 161 -26.77 11.10 27.96
N GLN A 162 -27.71 12.02 27.71
CA GLN A 162 -28.50 12.71 28.73
C GLN A 162 -29.89 12.07 28.97
N SER A 163 -30.26 11.04 28.19
CA SER A 163 -31.47 10.21 28.39
C SER A 163 -31.10 8.88 29.02
#